data_AF-A0A972PXU7-F1
#
_entry.id   AF-A0A972PXU7-F1
#
_cell.length_a   1.000
_cell.length_b   1.000
_cell.length_c   1.000
_cell.angle_alpha   90.00
_cell.angle_beta   90.00
_cell.angle_gamma   90.00
#
_symmetry.space_group_name_H-M   'P 1'
#
loop_
_entity.id
_entity.type
_entity.pdbx_description
1 polymer ?
#
loop_
_entity_poly.entity_id
_entity_poly.type
_entity_poly.pdbx_seq_one_letter_code
_entity_poly.pdbx_strand_id
1 'polypeptide(L)'
;MNESQWNSEYDAVISVDLGWSPRKASRTAIAIWRPGQDPVWAKPGSSPDLLKLIGSFVGDRVLVLLDIPIRGTEGLDKAHPFRPLDMALIGCGIPLYPSYRAGSLGRELANAIEGISGGFRVVESYPFPVHRFMWAAQEEPWCLEGELRPVRGLEGWRNIWPPKYKRGPLPERRKNLRELVGVLGKFLPGDYSQLLPGPESGSKDLDTLGDLYDALVALRCGMEMARSSPWILEARVEGHEGMIPLLADTNLRGMWEEAVGRFTHKAGSP
;
A
#
# COMPACT_ATOMS: atom_id res chain seq x y z
N MET A 1 11.57 -19.10 -15.44
CA MET A 1 10.26 -18.44 -15.37
C MET A 1 9.55 -18.75 -16.68
N ASN A 2 8.49 -19.56 -16.65
CA ASN A 2 7.68 -19.80 -17.84
C ASN A 2 6.73 -18.60 -17.99
N GLU A 3 6.85 -17.86 -19.09
CA GLU A 3 5.98 -16.75 -19.48
C GLU A 3 4.60 -17.26 -19.92
N SER A 4 3.88 -17.93 -19.02
CA SER A 4 2.47 -18.24 -19.25
C SER A 4 1.68 -16.93 -19.25
N GLN A 5 1.34 -16.46 -20.45
CA GLN A 5 0.38 -15.40 -20.80
C GLN A 5 -0.12 -14.57 -19.61
N TRP A 6 0.59 -13.49 -19.33
CA TRP A 6 0.21 -12.49 -18.35
C TRP A 6 -1.04 -11.75 -18.84
N ASN A 7 -2.23 -12.14 -18.36
CA ASN A 7 -3.49 -11.48 -18.71
C ASN A 7 -3.82 -10.43 -17.63
N SER A 8 -3.15 -9.28 -17.69
CA SER A 8 -3.41 -8.17 -16.77
C SER A 8 -4.58 -7.33 -17.24
N GLU A 9 -5.44 -6.92 -16.30
CA GLU A 9 -6.46 -5.91 -16.57
C GLU A 9 -5.84 -4.53 -16.82
N TYR A 10 -4.64 -4.27 -16.31
CA TYR A 10 -3.95 -2.97 -16.39
C TYR A 10 -2.62 -3.07 -17.14
N ASP A 11 -2.33 -2.04 -17.92
CA ASP A 11 -1.07 -1.88 -18.66
C ASP A 11 0.03 -1.30 -17.76
N ALA A 12 -0.35 -0.60 -16.68
CA ALA A 12 0.57 -0.13 -15.66
C ALA A 12 -0.07 -0.08 -14.27
N VAL A 13 0.77 -0.20 -13.23
CA VAL A 13 0.42 0.03 -11.84
C VAL A 13 1.30 1.14 -11.28
N ILE A 14 0.69 2.16 -10.67
CA ILE A 14 1.39 3.28 -10.06
C ILE A 14 1.03 3.31 -8.57
N SER A 15 2.02 3.27 -7.70
CA SER A 15 1.85 3.42 -6.25
C SER A 15 2.44 4.75 -5.79
N VAL A 16 1.70 5.47 -4.95
CA VAL A 16 2.03 6.83 -4.51
C VAL A 16 2.01 6.90 -2.99
N ASP A 17 3.18 7.09 -2.35
CA ASP A 17 3.28 7.52 -0.95
C ASP A 17 3.14 9.05 -0.91
N LEU A 18 2.13 9.55 -0.21
CA LEU A 18 1.76 10.96 -0.18
C LEU A 18 2.04 11.58 1.18
N GLY A 19 2.56 12.81 1.18
CA GLY A 19 2.42 13.65 2.36
C GLY A 19 0.96 14.06 2.55
N TRP A 20 0.30 13.62 3.63
CA TRP A 20 -1.11 13.96 3.96
C TRP A 20 -1.35 15.45 4.31
N SER A 21 -0.48 16.36 3.88
CA SER A 21 -0.72 17.79 3.94
C SER A 21 0.12 18.55 2.90
N PRO A 22 -0.32 19.74 2.46
CA PRO A 22 0.44 20.55 1.49
C PRO A 22 1.87 20.85 1.93
N ARG A 23 2.10 21.01 3.24
CA ARG A 23 3.44 21.26 3.83
C ARG A 23 4.38 20.05 3.69
N LYS A 24 3.85 18.88 3.35
CA LYS A 24 4.59 17.62 3.17
C LYS A 24 4.59 17.15 1.71
N ALA A 25 4.18 17.97 0.74
CA ALA A 25 4.16 17.58 -0.67
C ALA A 25 5.55 17.12 -1.20
N SER A 26 6.65 17.62 -0.63
CA SER A 26 8.02 17.16 -0.94
C SER A 26 8.33 15.73 -0.49
N ARG A 27 7.46 15.13 0.32
CA ARG A 27 7.53 13.73 0.77
C ARG A 27 6.90 12.76 -0.24
N THR A 28 6.25 13.28 -1.29
CA THR A 28 5.63 12.43 -2.29
C THR A 28 6.67 11.60 -3.03
N ALA A 29 6.46 10.29 -3.03
CA ALA A 29 7.27 9.32 -3.74
C ALA A 29 6.34 8.40 -4.53
N ILE A 30 6.83 7.94 -5.68
CA ILE A 30 6.06 7.03 -6.52
C ILE A 30 6.89 5.84 -6.96
N ALA A 31 6.22 4.72 -7.16
CA ALA A 31 6.75 3.55 -7.83
C ALA A 31 5.80 3.16 -8.96
N ILE A 32 6.34 2.84 -10.13
CA ILE A 32 5.62 2.52 -11.34
C ILE A 32 6.09 1.16 -11.81
N TRP A 33 5.15 0.31 -12.20
CA TRP A 33 5.44 -0.98 -12.78
C TRP A 33 4.60 -1.22 -14.03
N ARG A 34 5.22 -1.84 -15.03
CA ARG A 34 4.56 -2.38 -16.22
C ARG A 34 4.84 -3.88 -16.30
N PRO A 35 3.88 -4.70 -16.78
CA PRO A 35 4.12 -6.12 -17.00
C PRO A 35 5.40 -6.40 -17.79
N GLY A 36 6.21 -7.33 -17.30
CA GLY A 36 7.48 -7.71 -17.92
C GLY A 36 8.64 -6.72 -17.72
N GLN A 37 8.47 -5.67 -16.92
CA GLN A 37 9.50 -4.67 -16.63
C GLN A 37 9.81 -4.61 -15.14
N ASP A 38 11.04 -4.19 -14.81
CA ASP A 38 11.40 -3.85 -13.44
C ASP A 38 10.70 -2.55 -13.01
N PRO A 39 10.30 -2.40 -11.73
CA PRO A 39 9.72 -1.16 -11.24
C PRO A 39 10.69 0.02 -11.36
N VAL A 40 10.14 1.16 -11.75
CA VAL A 40 10.84 2.45 -11.74
C VAL A 40 10.22 3.36 -10.69
N TRP A 41 10.98 4.32 -10.18
CA TRP A 41 10.49 5.24 -9.14
C TRP A 41 10.89 6.68 -9.43
N ALA A 42 10.11 7.61 -8.89
CA ALA A 42 10.40 9.03 -9.00
C ALA A 42 9.93 9.79 -7.76
N LYS A 43 10.35 11.06 -7.68
CA LYS A 43 9.87 12.03 -6.70
C LYS A 43 9.37 13.26 -7.46
N PRO A 44 8.07 13.36 -7.75
CA PRO A 44 7.55 14.45 -8.58
C PRO A 44 7.75 15.84 -7.97
N GLY A 45 8.03 15.97 -6.67
CA GLY A 45 8.37 17.25 -6.04
C GLY A 45 7.17 18.19 -5.79
N SER A 46 6.09 18.04 -6.56
CA SER A 46 4.82 18.77 -6.39
C SER A 46 3.61 17.96 -6.88
N SER A 47 2.39 18.38 -6.51
CA SER A 47 1.15 17.76 -7.00
C SER A 47 0.92 17.95 -8.51
N PRO A 48 1.17 19.15 -9.11
CA PRO A 48 1.12 19.29 -10.56
C PRO A 48 2.08 18.36 -11.31
N ASP A 49 3.29 18.17 -10.80
CA ASP A 49 4.27 17.25 -11.41
C ASP A 49 3.83 15.78 -11.28
N LEU A 50 3.20 15.41 -10.16
CA LEU A 50 2.59 14.09 -9.97
C LEU A 50 1.50 13.85 -11.03
N LEU A 51 0.57 14.78 -11.19
CA LEU A 51 -0.52 14.67 -12.17
C LEU A 51 0.02 14.65 -13.60
N LYS A 52 1.04 15.45 -13.91
CA LYS A 52 1.69 15.45 -15.23
C LYS A 52 2.32 14.10 -15.54
N LEU A 53 3.00 13.50 -14.55
CA LEU A 53 3.61 12.20 -14.73
C LEU A 53 2.57 11.09 -14.88
N ILE A 54 1.52 11.06 -14.05
CA ILE A 54 0.42 10.11 -14.22
C ILE A 54 -0.25 10.30 -15.59
N GLY A 55 -0.41 11.55 -16.04
CA GLY A 55 -0.94 11.88 -17.35
C GLY A 55 -0.08 11.44 -18.53
N SER A 56 1.20 11.08 -18.33
CA SER A 56 2.00 10.49 -19.42
C SER A 56 1.57 9.08 -19.80
N PHE A 57 0.64 8.47 -19.04
CA PHE A 57 0.05 7.16 -19.31
C PHE A 57 -1.33 7.25 -19.96
N VAL A 58 -1.75 8.42 -20.46
CA VAL A 58 -3.01 8.53 -21.22
C VAL A 58 -2.96 7.59 -22.43
N GLY A 59 -4.00 6.77 -22.57
CA GLY A 59 -4.09 5.69 -23.55
C GLY A 59 -3.93 4.29 -22.93
N ASP A 60 -3.28 4.20 -21.77
CA ASP A 60 -3.13 2.96 -21.00
C ASP A 60 -4.31 2.77 -20.02
N ARG A 61 -4.62 1.52 -19.67
CA ARG A 61 -5.41 1.17 -18.48
C ARG A 61 -4.49 1.15 -17.28
N VAL A 62 -4.69 2.04 -16.31
CA VAL A 62 -3.75 2.24 -15.20
C VAL A 62 -4.44 2.06 -13.86
N LEU A 63 -3.85 1.23 -13.00
CA LEU A 63 -4.23 1.15 -11.60
C LEU A 63 -3.34 2.09 -10.79
N VAL A 64 -3.93 3.05 -10.09
CA VAL A 64 -3.22 4.00 -9.24
C VAL A 64 -3.58 3.75 -7.77
N LEU A 65 -2.57 3.44 -6.95
CA LEU A 65 -2.68 3.23 -5.52
C LEU A 65 -2.22 4.50 -4.78
N LEU A 66 -3.08 5.07 -3.94
CA LEU A 66 -2.75 6.24 -3.13
C LEU A 66 -2.67 5.86 -1.65
N ASP A 67 -1.52 6.10 -0.99
CA ASP A 67 -1.37 5.95 0.47
C ASP A 67 -2.03 7.14 1.19
N ILE A 68 -3.36 7.24 1.06
CA ILE A 68 -4.22 8.20 1.74
C ILE A 68 -5.69 7.75 1.58
N PRO A 69 -6.55 7.92 2.60
CA PRO A 69 -7.98 7.75 2.44
C PRO A 69 -8.59 8.57 1.30
N ILE A 70 -9.25 7.89 0.35
CA ILE A 70 -9.88 8.55 -0.81
C ILE A 70 -11.41 8.66 -0.71
N ARG A 71 -12.04 7.90 0.20
CA ARG A 71 -13.50 7.85 0.43
C ARG A 71 -13.83 7.65 1.91
N GLY A 72 -15.06 7.99 2.30
CA GLY A 72 -15.56 7.78 3.67
C GLY A 72 -14.92 8.66 4.74
N THR A 73 -14.23 9.75 4.40
CA THR A 73 -13.62 10.67 5.38
C THR A 73 -14.54 11.80 5.83
N GLU A 74 -15.71 11.96 5.22
CA GLU A 74 -16.67 13.02 5.54
C GLU A 74 -17.22 12.87 6.96
N GLY A 75 -17.30 13.98 7.69
CA GLY A 75 -17.80 14.01 9.06
C GLY A 75 -16.85 13.43 10.11
N LEU A 76 -15.67 12.93 9.73
CA LEU A 76 -14.65 12.50 10.70
C LEU A 76 -13.95 13.71 11.34
N ASP A 77 -13.62 13.59 12.61
CA ASP A 77 -12.91 14.61 13.37
C ASP A 77 -11.99 13.98 14.44
N LYS A 78 -11.48 14.79 15.38
CA LYS A 78 -10.62 14.26 16.45
C LYS A 78 -11.34 13.34 17.43
N ALA A 79 -12.65 13.51 17.62
CA ALA A 79 -13.47 12.70 18.51
C ALA A 79 -13.91 11.40 17.84
N HIS A 80 -14.13 11.43 16.52
CA HIS A 80 -14.46 10.28 15.67
C HIS A 80 -13.42 10.14 14.55
N PRO A 81 -12.19 9.67 14.87
CA PRO A 81 -11.06 9.79 13.96
C PRO A 81 -10.94 8.73 12.86
N PHE A 82 -11.74 7.67 12.95
CA PHE A 82 -11.61 6.44 12.15
C PHE A 82 -12.94 6.08 11.49
N ARG A 83 -12.86 5.53 10.28
CA ARG A 83 -13.98 4.91 9.57
C ARG A 83 -14.29 3.53 10.17
N PRO A 84 -15.48 2.97 9.94
CA PRO A 84 -15.79 1.58 10.26
C PRO A 84 -14.79 0.57 9.68
N LEU A 85 -14.38 0.77 8.43
CA LEU A 85 -13.30 0.00 7.79
C LEU A 85 -12.00 0.07 8.61
N ASP A 86 -11.59 1.27 9.02
CA ASP A 86 -10.36 1.45 9.78
C ASP A 86 -10.42 0.75 11.14
N MET A 87 -11.56 0.85 11.82
CA MET A 87 -11.77 0.18 13.10
C MET A 87 -11.73 -1.35 12.97
N ALA A 88 -12.31 -1.91 11.90
CA ALA A 88 -12.23 -3.35 11.61
C ALA A 88 -10.78 -3.80 11.37
N LEU A 89 -10.01 -3.03 10.58
CA LEU A 89 -8.59 -3.30 10.31
C LEU A 89 -7.73 -3.20 11.58
N ILE A 90 -7.99 -2.21 12.44
CA ILE A 90 -7.35 -2.11 13.77
C ILE A 90 -7.68 -3.34 14.62
N GLY A 91 -8.92 -3.84 14.57
CA GLY A 91 -9.32 -5.10 15.20
C GLY A 91 -8.58 -6.34 14.66
N CYS A 92 -8.14 -6.30 13.41
CA CYS A 92 -7.26 -7.30 12.81
C CYS A 92 -5.79 -7.14 13.23
N GLY A 93 -5.47 -6.16 14.07
CA GLY A 93 -4.11 -5.85 14.50
C GLY A 93 -3.33 -5.02 13.49
N ILE A 94 -4.00 -4.37 12.52
CA ILE A 94 -3.38 -3.47 11.55
C ILE A 94 -3.46 -2.04 12.10
N PRO A 95 -2.35 -1.46 12.60
CA PRO A 95 -2.37 -0.10 13.08
C PRO A 95 -2.62 0.85 11.91
N LEU A 96 -3.57 1.78 12.06
CA LEU A 96 -3.87 2.79 11.05
C LEU A 96 -3.63 4.18 11.58
N TYR A 97 -3.30 5.09 10.66
CA TYR A 97 -3.29 6.51 10.98
C TYR A 97 -4.73 7.06 10.94
N PRO A 98 -5.10 8.00 11.83
CA PRO A 98 -6.46 8.56 11.85
C PRO A 98 -6.90 9.15 10.51
N SER A 99 -7.96 8.59 9.92
CA SER A 99 -8.47 8.96 8.60
C SER A 99 -8.97 10.39 8.50
N TYR A 100 -9.43 10.99 9.61
CA TYR A 100 -9.82 12.40 9.64
C TYR A 100 -8.67 13.34 9.19
N ARG A 101 -7.40 12.91 9.34
CA ARG A 101 -6.23 13.71 8.97
C ARG A 101 -6.04 13.84 7.46
N ALA A 102 -6.63 12.94 6.68
CA ALA A 102 -6.63 13.06 5.23
C ALA A 102 -7.53 14.21 4.75
N GLY A 103 -8.59 14.54 5.49
CA GLY A 103 -9.58 15.54 5.08
C GLY A 103 -10.16 15.20 3.70
N SER A 104 -10.20 16.20 2.80
CA SER A 104 -10.62 16.04 1.41
C SER A 104 -9.48 15.71 0.43
N LEU A 105 -8.21 15.76 0.88
CA LEU A 105 -7.03 15.70 0.01
C LEU A 105 -6.99 14.44 -0.87
N GLY A 106 -7.21 13.27 -0.26
CA GLY A 106 -7.16 12.00 -1.00
C GLY A 106 -8.26 11.89 -2.04
N ARG A 107 -9.48 12.35 -1.71
CA ARG A 107 -10.61 12.38 -2.64
C ARG A 107 -10.39 13.35 -3.80
N GLU A 108 -9.92 14.55 -3.52
CA GLU A 108 -9.63 15.56 -4.54
C GLU A 108 -8.57 15.05 -5.51
N LEU A 109 -7.50 14.42 -4.99
CA LEU A 109 -6.45 13.85 -5.82
C LEU A 109 -6.94 12.65 -6.65
N ALA A 110 -7.74 11.75 -6.06
CA ALA A 110 -8.32 10.63 -6.77
C ALA A 110 -9.20 11.11 -7.94
N ASN A 111 -10.10 12.06 -7.69
CA ASN A 111 -10.95 12.66 -8.72
C ASN A 111 -10.12 13.35 -9.81
N ALA A 112 -9.05 14.06 -9.42
CA ALA A 112 -8.17 14.71 -10.39
C ALA A 112 -7.46 13.69 -11.30
N ILE A 113 -7.02 12.56 -10.76
CA ILE A 113 -6.38 11.48 -11.52
C ILE A 113 -7.40 10.79 -12.44
N GLU A 114 -8.55 10.39 -11.92
CA GLU A 114 -9.62 9.75 -12.71
C GLU A 114 -10.15 10.70 -13.81
N GLY A 115 -10.11 12.01 -13.57
CA GLY A 115 -10.45 13.03 -14.56
C GLY A 115 -9.45 13.17 -15.72
N ILE A 116 -8.23 12.62 -15.60
CA ILE A 116 -7.23 12.64 -16.69
C ILE A 116 -7.62 11.67 -17.81
N SER A 117 -8.11 10.48 -17.46
CA SER A 117 -8.41 9.41 -18.41
C SER A 117 -9.43 8.43 -17.83
N GLY A 118 -10.44 8.06 -18.62
CA GLY A 118 -11.40 7.00 -18.25
C GLY A 118 -10.78 5.60 -18.14
N GLY A 119 -9.52 5.43 -18.54
CA GLY A 119 -8.75 4.19 -18.34
C GLY A 119 -8.06 4.11 -16.97
N PHE A 120 -8.13 5.16 -16.14
CA PHE A 120 -7.48 5.18 -14.83
C PHE A 120 -8.44 4.75 -13.73
N ARG A 121 -8.00 3.84 -12.87
CA ARG A 121 -8.71 3.43 -11.65
C ARG A 121 -7.87 3.81 -10.45
N VAL A 122 -8.43 4.60 -9.53
CA VAL A 122 -7.75 4.97 -8.29
C VAL A 122 -8.27 4.13 -7.14
N VAL A 123 -7.35 3.57 -6.35
CA VAL A 123 -7.66 2.84 -5.11
C VAL A 123 -6.82 3.40 -3.96
N GLU A 124 -7.41 3.38 -2.77
CA GLU A 124 -6.65 3.63 -1.54
C GLU A 124 -5.70 2.46 -1.29
N SER A 125 -4.53 2.74 -0.75
CA SER A 125 -3.59 1.73 -0.29
C SER A 125 -3.09 2.06 1.11
N TYR A 126 -2.55 1.02 1.76
CA TYR A 126 -1.86 1.21 3.02
C TYR A 126 -0.59 0.33 3.03
N PRO A 127 0.61 0.92 2.86
CA PRO A 127 1.85 0.15 2.71
C PRO A 127 2.16 -0.75 3.91
N PHE A 128 1.87 -0.30 5.14
CA PHE A 128 2.27 -1.01 6.34
C PHE A 128 1.81 -2.48 6.44
N PRO A 129 0.53 -2.84 6.24
CA PRO A 129 0.08 -4.24 6.24
C PRO A 129 0.72 -5.06 5.12
N VAL A 130 1.00 -4.44 3.97
CA VAL A 130 1.71 -5.12 2.86
C VAL A 130 3.15 -5.43 3.26
N HIS A 131 3.85 -4.47 3.87
CA HIS A 131 5.18 -4.69 4.42
C HIS A 131 5.18 -5.78 5.51
N ARG A 132 4.21 -5.76 6.41
CA ARG A 132 4.08 -6.79 7.45
C ARG A 132 3.86 -8.18 6.86
N PHE A 133 3.03 -8.29 5.82
CA PHE A 133 2.83 -9.55 5.09
C PHE A 133 4.15 -10.04 4.50
N MET A 134 4.84 -9.19 3.72
CA MET A 134 6.12 -9.56 3.09
C MET A 134 7.19 -9.95 4.12
N TRP A 135 7.25 -9.23 5.25
CA TRP A 135 8.16 -9.54 6.35
C TRP A 135 7.88 -10.91 6.97
N ALA A 136 6.61 -11.21 7.24
CA ALA A 136 6.20 -12.47 7.84
C ALA A 136 6.39 -13.65 6.88
N ALA A 137 6.11 -13.45 5.58
CA ALA A 137 6.21 -14.46 4.54
C ALA A 137 7.60 -14.52 3.89
N GLN A 138 8.63 -13.87 4.43
CA GLN A 138 9.94 -13.72 3.77
C GLN A 138 10.70 -15.03 3.54
N GLU A 139 10.31 -16.11 4.21
CA GLU A 139 10.84 -17.46 4.02
C GLU A 139 10.05 -18.27 2.96
N GLU A 140 8.87 -17.79 2.56
CA GLU A 140 8.04 -18.36 1.49
C GLU A 140 7.56 -17.27 0.50
N PRO A 141 8.45 -16.48 -0.13
CA PRO A 141 8.04 -15.38 -1.02
C PRO A 141 7.26 -15.83 -2.25
N TRP A 142 7.44 -17.08 -2.69
CA TRP A 142 6.71 -17.71 -3.79
C TRP A 142 5.23 -18.01 -3.46
N CYS A 143 4.75 -17.77 -2.23
CA CYS A 143 3.35 -18.02 -1.87
C CYS A 143 2.37 -17.29 -2.81
N LEU A 144 2.70 -16.07 -3.24
CA LEU A 144 1.85 -15.25 -4.10
C LEU A 144 1.74 -15.77 -5.55
N GLU A 145 2.52 -16.78 -5.94
CA GLU A 145 2.45 -17.39 -7.28
C GLU A 145 1.48 -18.57 -7.36
N GLY A 146 1.03 -19.08 -6.21
CA GLY A 146 0.20 -20.28 -6.12
C GLY A 146 -1.23 -20.03 -5.64
N GLU A 147 -1.92 -21.12 -5.36
CA GLU A 147 -3.25 -21.09 -4.77
C GLU A 147 -3.25 -20.49 -3.37
N LEU A 148 -4.34 -19.80 -3.03
CA LEU A 148 -4.55 -19.23 -1.70
C LEU A 148 -4.53 -20.33 -0.63
N ARG A 149 -3.62 -20.19 0.33
CA ARG A 149 -3.40 -21.15 1.43
C ARG A 149 -2.84 -20.43 2.66
N PRO A 150 -2.82 -21.05 3.85
CA PRO A 150 -2.01 -20.56 4.96
C PRO A 150 -0.53 -20.42 4.56
N VAL A 151 0.10 -19.32 4.99
CA VAL A 151 1.54 -19.10 4.78
C VAL A 151 2.26 -19.15 6.11
N ARG A 152 3.36 -19.88 6.15
CA ARG A 152 4.21 -19.96 7.33
C ARG A 152 4.71 -18.58 7.72
N GLY A 153 4.58 -18.26 9.00
CA GLY A 153 4.94 -16.96 9.54
C GLY A 153 3.75 -16.00 9.62
N LEU A 154 2.61 -16.26 8.98
CA LEU A 154 1.42 -15.42 9.15
C LEU A 154 0.52 -15.84 10.32
N GLU A 155 0.72 -17.04 10.88
CA GLU A 155 -0.09 -17.53 12.02
C GLU A 155 0.06 -16.64 13.26
N GLY A 156 1.22 -16.00 13.40
CA GLY A 156 1.53 -15.06 14.46
C GLY A 156 1.18 -13.60 14.15
N TRP A 157 0.36 -13.32 13.13
CA TRP A 157 0.15 -11.98 12.56
C TRP A 157 0.19 -10.85 13.58
N ARG A 158 -0.66 -10.89 14.61
CA ARG A 158 -0.77 -9.83 15.64
C ARG A 158 0.53 -9.53 16.39
N ASN A 159 1.41 -10.52 16.53
CA ASN A 159 2.65 -10.45 17.29
C ASN A 159 3.88 -10.23 16.40
N ILE A 160 3.74 -10.31 15.08
CA ILE A 160 4.86 -10.14 14.15
C ILE A 160 4.91 -8.69 13.71
N TRP A 161 6.05 -8.05 13.91
CA TRP A 161 6.25 -6.65 13.58
C TRP A 161 7.53 -6.49 12.77
N PRO A 162 7.47 -5.92 11.56
CA PRO A 162 8.68 -5.60 10.85
C PRO A 162 9.48 -4.51 11.61
N PRO A 163 10.80 -4.47 11.45
CA PRO A 163 11.64 -3.42 12.02
C PRO A 163 11.20 -2.02 11.61
N LYS A 164 11.32 -1.05 12.53
CA LYS A 164 10.93 0.35 12.27
C LYS A 164 12.02 1.06 11.47
N TYR A 165 11.73 1.46 10.23
CA TYR A 165 12.71 2.16 9.37
C TYR A 165 12.45 3.67 9.21
N LYS A 166 11.20 4.13 9.38
CA LYS A 166 10.84 5.56 9.32
C LYS A 166 11.08 6.34 10.63
N ARG A 167 11.41 5.66 11.74
CA ARG A 167 11.60 6.28 13.07
C ARG A 167 12.72 5.59 13.83
N GLY A 168 13.40 6.32 14.71
CA GLY A 168 14.45 5.79 15.58
C GLY A 168 15.84 6.39 15.31
N PRO A 169 16.87 5.96 16.07
CA PRO A 169 18.24 6.39 15.88
C PRO A 169 18.78 6.06 14.48
N LEU A 170 19.64 6.92 13.93
CA LEU A 170 20.15 6.75 12.56
C LEU A 170 20.81 5.39 12.30
N PRO A 171 21.67 4.83 13.19
CA PRO A 171 22.29 3.53 12.93
C PRO A 171 21.26 2.40 12.77
N GLU A 172 20.24 2.40 13.64
CA GLU A 172 19.16 1.41 13.60
C GLU A 172 18.30 1.59 12.34
N ARG A 173 17.95 2.82 11.98
CA ARG A 173 17.21 3.11 10.75
C ARG A 173 17.96 2.62 9.51
N ARG A 174 19.28 2.85 9.41
CA ARG A 174 20.09 2.36 8.29
C ARG A 174 20.08 0.84 8.23
N LYS A 175 20.23 0.15 9.36
CA LYS A 175 20.15 -1.32 9.44
C LYS A 175 18.77 -1.81 8.94
N ASN A 176 17.68 -1.26 9.48
CA ASN A 176 16.32 -1.68 9.16
C ASN A 176 15.96 -1.40 7.69
N LEU A 177 16.45 -0.31 7.11
CA LEU A 177 16.29 -0.02 5.67
C LEU A 177 17.04 -1.04 4.80
N ARG A 178 18.23 -1.52 5.20
CA ARG A 178 18.94 -2.58 4.47
C ARG A 178 18.19 -3.92 4.52
N GLU A 179 17.64 -4.26 5.68
CA GLU A 179 16.81 -5.46 5.83
C GLU A 179 15.57 -5.37 4.94
N LEU A 180 14.91 -4.21 4.87
CA LEU A 180 13.77 -3.98 3.98
C LEU A 180 14.13 -4.13 2.51
N VAL A 181 15.30 -3.67 2.04
CA VAL A 181 15.77 -3.93 0.66
C VAL A 181 15.86 -5.43 0.37
N GLY A 182 16.38 -6.21 1.33
CA GLY A 182 16.44 -7.66 1.22
C GLY A 182 15.05 -8.30 1.09
N VAL A 183 14.06 -7.77 1.81
CA VAL A 183 12.67 -8.22 1.68
C VAL A 183 12.07 -7.78 0.33
N LEU A 184 12.27 -6.53 -0.10
CA LEU A 184 11.78 -6.06 -1.41
C LEU A 184 12.29 -6.94 -2.56
N GLY A 185 13.58 -7.28 -2.57
CA GLY A 185 14.16 -8.15 -3.60
C GLY A 185 13.64 -9.59 -3.62
N LYS A 186 12.95 -10.05 -2.54
CA LYS A 186 12.27 -11.35 -2.53
C LYS A 186 10.86 -11.28 -3.13
N PHE A 187 10.21 -10.11 -3.10
CA PHE A 187 8.79 -9.96 -3.48
C PHE A 187 8.58 -9.12 -4.75
N LEU A 188 9.55 -8.30 -5.16
CA LEU A 188 9.45 -7.47 -6.36
C LEU A 188 10.54 -7.86 -7.36
N PRO A 189 10.26 -7.81 -8.68
CA PRO A 189 11.30 -7.97 -9.69
C PRO A 189 12.27 -6.78 -9.67
N GLY A 190 13.51 -7.00 -10.10
CA GLY A 190 14.54 -5.96 -10.24
C GLY A 190 15.60 -5.92 -9.14
N ASP A 191 16.59 -5.04 -9.33
CA ASP A 191 17.67 -4.80 -8.36
C ASP A 191 17.47 -3.47 -7.61
N TYR A 192 17.40 -3.58 -6.28
CA TYR A 192 17.19 -2.47 -5.35
C TYR A 192 18.45 -2.08 -4.58
N SER A 193 19.62 -2.62 -4.94
CA SER A 193 20.91 -2.33 -4.32
C SER A 193 21.24 -0.83 -4.28
N GLN A 194 20.86 -0.09 -5.32
CA GLN A 194 20.98 1.36 -5.44
C GLN A 194 20.18 2.16 -4.41
N LEU A 195 19.20 1.54 -3.73
CA LEU A 195 18.42 2.20 -2.68
C LEU A 195 19.03 1.97 -1.28
N LEU A 196 20.09 1.18 -1.16
CA LEU A 196 20.73 0.93 0.14
C LEU A 196 21.25 2.25 0.75
N PRO A 197 20.99 2.50 2.06
CA PRO A 197 21.50 3.68 2.71
C PRO A 197 23.04 3.61 2.83
N GLY A 198 23.70 4.65 2.34
CA GLY A 198 25.13 4.85 2.49
C GLY A 198 25.53 5.17 3.95
N PRO A 199 26.83 5.07 4.28
CA PRO A 199 27.32 5.44 5.61
C PRO A 199 27.04 6.90 5.96
N GLU A 200 27.11 7.79 4.96
CA GLU A 200 26.90 9.23 5.10
C GLU A 200 25.42 9.65 5.08
N SER A 201 24.48 8.73 4.79
CA SER A 201 23.05 9.09 4.68
C SER A 201 22.53 9.65 6.01
N GLY A 202 22.11 10.91 6.00
CA GLY A 202 21.55 11.63 7.14
C GLY A 202 20.05 11.36 7.29
N SER A 203 19.41 11.94 8.31
CA SER A 203 17.98 11.70 8.58
C SER A 203 17.10 11.99 7.36
N LYS A 204 17.33 13.10 6.66
CA LYS A 204 16.52 13.50 5.50
C LYS A 204 16.62 12.52 4.32
N ASP A 205 17.81 11.93 4.12
CA ASP A 205 18.03 10.91 3.09
C ASP A 205 17.28 9.63 3.45
N LEU A 206 17.37 9.20 4.72
CA LEU A 206 16.64 8.03 5.21
C LEU A 206 15.13 8.25 5.21
N ASP A 207 14.68 9.48 5.49
CA ASP A 207 13.27 9.84 5.39
C ASP A 207 12.81 9.76 3.92
N THR A 208 13.65 10.17 2.97
CA THR A 208 13.37 10.08 1.52
C THR A 208 13.34 8.64 1.03
N LEU A 209 14.30 7.81 1.42
CA LEU A 209 14.30 6.37 1.12
C LEU A 209 13.08 5.68 1.72
N GLY A 210 12.69 6.07 2.94
CA GLY A 210 11.48 5.55 3.58
C GLY A 210 10.21 5.82 2.77
N ASP A 211 10.07 6.99 2.14
CA ASP A 211 8.90 7.28 1.30
C ASP A 211 8.89 6.43 0.02
N LEU A 212 10.06 6.29 -0.63
CA LEU A 212 10.20 5.43 -1.82
C LEU A 212 9.90 3.97 -1.51
N TYR A 213 10.30 3.49 -0.33
CA TYR A 213 10.01 2.12 0.09
C TYR A 213 8.53 1.89 0.35
N ASP A 214 7.83 2.84 0.95
CA ASP A 214 6.38 2.71 1.15
C ASP A 214 5.65 2.65 -0.21
N ALA A 215 6.08 3.45 -1.18
CA ALA A 215 5.57 3.37 -2.55
C ALA A 215 5.83 1.99 -3.19
N LEU A 216 7.06 1.46 -3.10
CA LEU A 216 7.43 0.12 -3.61
C LEU A 216 6.69 -1.02 -2.88
N VAL A 217 6.53 -0.90 -1.56
CA VAL A 217 5.78 -1.87 -0.75
C VAL A 217 4.34 -1.94 -1.23
N ALA A 218 3.65 -0.80 -1.34
CA ALA A 218 2.26 -0.78 -1.81
C ALA A 218 2.13 -1.21 -3.28
N LEU A 219 3.17 -0.98 -4.11
CA LEU A 219 3.20 -1.45 -5.49
C LEU A 219 3.02 -2.97 -5.58
N ARG A 220 3.60 -3.76 -4.65
CA ARG A 220 3.41 -5.22 -4.67
C ARG A 220 1.93 -5.62 -4.58
N CYS A 221 1.17 -4.96 -3.72
CA CYS A 221 -0.27 -5.21 -3.61
C CYS A 221 -1.01 -4.81 -4.90
N GLY A 222 -0.62 -3.70 -5.51
CA GLY A 222 -1.14 -3.28 -6.81
C GLY A 222 -0.85 -4.28 -7.95
N MET A 223 0.36 -4.86 -7.98
CA MET A 223 0.73 -5.90 -8.96
C MET A 223 -0.16 -7.14 -8.79
N GLU A 224 -0.40 -7.59 -7.56
CA GLU A 224 -1.31 -8.71 -7.29
C GLU A 224 -2.76 -8.39 -7.66
N MET A 225 -3.21 -7.17 -7.42
CA MET A 225 -4.54 -6.72 -7.82
C MET A 225 -4.71 -6.70 -9.34
N ALA A 226 -3.70 -6.20 -10.07
CA ALA A 226 -3.72 -6.18 -11.53
C ALA A 226 -3.75 -7.56 -12.18
N ARG A 227 -3.24 -8.58 -11.46
CA ARG A 227 -3.28 -9.99 -11.86
C ARG A 227 -4.56 -10.72 -11.42
N SER A 228 -5.49 -10.02 -10.77
CA SER A 228 -6.67 -10.64 -10.13
C SER A 228 -6.27 -11.78 -9.19
N SER A 229 -5.18 -11.59 -8.45
CA SER A 229 -4.60 -12.61 -7.57
C SER A 229 -5.57 -13.04 -6.48
N PRO A 230 -5.69 -14.35 -6.17
CA PRO A 230 -6.54 -14.83 -5.08
C PRO A 230 -6.00 -14.40 -3.70
N TRP A 231 -4.80 -13.83 -3.63
CA TRP A 231 -4.20 -13.29 -2.42
C TRP A 231 -4.69 -11.88 -2.08
N ILE A 232 -5.43 -11.23 -2.98
CA ILE A 232 -6.01 -9.90 -2.75
C ILE A 232 -7.32 -10.01 -1.98
N LEU A 233 -7.34 -9.42 -0.81
CA LEU A 233 -8.54 -9.14 -0.04
C LEU A 233 -8.91 -7.66 -0.24
N GLU A 234 -9.99 -7.39 -0.95
CA GLU A 234 -10.59 -6.05 -1.02
C GLU A 234 -11.38 -5.78 0.28
N ALA A 235 -10.68 -5.30 1.31
CA ALA A 235 -11.26 -5.04 2.62
C ALA A 235 -12.27 -3.88 2.54
N ARG A 236 -13.55 -4.20 2.78
CA ARG A 236 -14.69 -3.29 2.76
C ARG A 236 -15.70 -3.65 3.85
N VAL A 237 -16.35 -2.66 4.45
CA VAL A 237 -17.46 -2.90 5.39
C VAL A 237 -18.76 -2.58 4.67
N GLU A 238 -19.69 -3.53 4.62
CA GLU A 238 -20.99 -3.36 3.97
C GLU A 238 -21.75 -2.15 4.55
N GLY A 239 -22.40 -1.38 3.68
CA GLY A 239 -23.10 -0.15 4.07
C GLY A 239 -22.21 1.06 4.35
N HIS A 240 -20.88 0.93 4.21
CA HIS A 240 -19.93 2.01 4.41
C HIS A 240 -19.03 2.25 3.19
N GLU A 241 -18.61 3.50 3.00
CA GLU A 241 -17.68 3.84 1.94
C GLU A 241 -16.23 3.47 2.28
N GLY A 242 -15.45 3.21 1.22
CA GLY A 242 -14.02 2.91 1.31
C GLY A 242 -13.72 1.45 1.04
N MET A 243 -12.55 1.21 0.48
CA MET A 243 -12.00 -0.13 0.24
C MET A 243 -10.49 -0.02 0.28
N ILE A 244 -9.83 -0.94 0.98
CA ILE A 244 -8.37 -1.05 1.01
C ILE A 244 -8.00 -2.46 0.53
N PRO A 245 -7.25 -2.60 -0.57
CA PRO A 245 -6.72 -3.89 -0.98
C PRO A 245 -5.58 -4.30 -0.03
N LEU A 246 -5.62 -5.56 0.40
CA LEU A 246 -4.62 -6.17 1.28
C LEU A 246 -4.08 -7.45 0.65
N LEU A 247 -2.83 -7.77 0.95
CA LEU A 247 -2.33 -9.15 0.81
C LEU A 247 -2.78 -9.95 2.03
N ALA A 248 -3.48 -11.04 1.81
CA ALA A 248 -4.02 -11.88 2.88
C ALA A 248 -4.00 -13.37 2.51
N ASP A 249 -3.50 -14.19 3.44
CA ASP A 249 -3.69 -15.63 3.40
C ASP A 249 -5.10 -16.01 3.93
N THR A 250 -5.41 -17.29 4.00
CA THR A 250 -6.71 -17.76 4.52
C THR A 250 -6.93 -17.39 5.99
N ASN A 251 -5.88 -17.33 6.81
CA ASN A 251 -6.00 -16.99 8.23
C ASN A 251 -6.34 -15.51 8.41
N LEU A 252 -5.65 -14.61 7.70
CA LEU A 252 -5.90 -13.18 7.73
C LEU A 252 -7.30 -12.84 7.20
N ARG A 253 -7.79 -13.58 6.20
CA ARG A 253 -9.18 -13.47 5.72
C ARG A 253 -10.18 -13.84 6.81
N GLY A 254 -9.99 -14.96 7.51
CA GLY A 254 -10.85 -15.34 8.64
C GLY A 254 -10.84 -14.29 9.77
N MET A 255 -9.68 -13.71 10.07
CA MET A 255 -9.58 -12.60 11.04
C MET A 255 -10.36 -11.36 10.59
N TRP A 256 -10.30 -11.04 9.30
CA TRP A 256 -11.05 -9.94 8.70
C TRP A 256 -12.56 -10.17 8.78
N GLU A 257 -13.03 -11.36 8.39
CA GLU A 257 -14.44 -11.74 8.47
C GLU A 257 -14.99 -11.63 9.89
N GLU A 258 -14.24 -12.11 10.89
CA GLU A 258 -14.60 -11.98 12.30
C GLU A 258 -14.68 -10.50 12.74
N ALA A 259 -13.74 -9.67 12.28
CA ALA A 259 -13.71 -8.26 12.63
C ALA A 259 -14.89 -7.48 12.02
N VAL A 260 -15.24 -7.75 10.76
CA VAL A 260 -16.37 -7.10 10.07
C VAL A 260 -17.72 -7.56 10.62
N GLY A 261 -17.86 -8.83 11.01
CA GLY A 261 -19.10 -9.36 11.61
C GLY A 261 -19.57 -8.55 12.83
N ARG A 262 -18.65 -7.89 13.55
CA ARG A 262 -18.97 -7.03 14.70
C ARG A 262 -19.68 -5.72 14.33
N PHE A 263 -19.61 -5.31 13.06
CA PHE A 263 -20.28 -4.11 12.54
C PHE A 263 -21.64 -4.43 11.96
N THR A 264 -21.81 -5.58 11.32
CA THR A 264 -23.10 -6.01 10.75
C THR A 264 -24.12 -6.39 11.83
N HIS A 265 -23.68 -6.99 12.95
CA HIS A 265 -24.58 -7.33 14.06
C HIS A 265 -25.06 -6.15 14.91
N LYS A 266 -24.38 -4.99 14.86
CA LYS A 266 -24.82 -3.77 15.58
C LYS A 266 -25.92 -3.00 14.86
N ALA A 267 -26.16 -3.24 13.57
CA ALA A 267 -27.23 -2.61 12.82
C ALA A 267 -28.60 -3.31 12.97
N GLY A 268 -28.65 -4.45 13.67
CA GLY A 268 -29.84 -5.31 13.79
C GLY A 268 -30.42 -5.46 15.18
N SER A 269 -30.03 -4.63 16.15
CA SER A 269 -30.67 -4.62 17.49
C SER A 269 -31.60 -3.41 17.60
N PRO A 270 -32.94 -3.60 17.58
CA PRO A 270 -33.90 -2.55 17.92
C PRO A 270 -33.79 -2.12 19.39
#